data_AF-A0A531KR53-F1
#
_entry.id   AF-A0A531KR53-F1
#
_cell.length_a   1.000
_cell.length_b   1.000
_cell.length_c   1.000
_cell.angle_alpha   90.00
_cell.angle_beta   90.00
_cell.angle_gamma   90.00
#
_symmetry.space_group_name_H-M   'P 1'
#
loop_
_entity.id
_entity.type
_entity.pdbx_description
1 polymer ?
#
loop_
_entity_poly.entity_id
_entity_poly.type
_entity_poly.pdbx_seq_one_letter_code
_entity_poly.pdbx_strand_id
1 'polypeptide(L)'
;DYTGLMTPVVKGVLTDKGFDHAVMAQQVFGGHGYIEEHGMSQFVRDARIAMIYEGANGIQALDLVGRKLALNGGRAVQAFFKEVGEFCEENRTDEKMAPFTRVLKKSLNDLQAATMWLMQNGMAKPDNAGAASTDYMHLFGLVALGYMWAQMAKAAGAKLANGANGSSAFYDSKLVTARFFMERIMPETSAHLARISSGADTLMALPAEAF
;
A
#
# COMPACT_ATOMS: atom_id res chain seq x y z
N ASP A 1 0.06 -18.89 5.90
CA ASP A 1 0.82 -17.76 6.49
C ASP A 1 0.78 -16.50 5.65
N TYR A 2 1.32 -16.48 4.43
CA TYR A 2 1.37 -15.27 3.57
C TYR A 2 -0.01 -14.68 3.25
N THR A 3 -0.98 -15.52 2.86
CA THR A 3 -2.37 -15.10 2.62
C THR A 3 -2.95 -14.39 3.84
N GLY A 4 -2.75 -14.94 5.04
CA GLY A 4 -3.29 -14.36 6.27
C GLY A 4 -2.70 -13.00 6.63
N LEU A 5 -1.45 -12.73 6.24
CA LEU A 5 -0.82 -11.41 6.37
C LEU A 5 -1.40 -10.42 5.34
N MET A 6 -1.58 -10.86 4.11
CA MET A 6 -2.00 -9.99 3.00
C MET A 6 -3.50 -9.72 2.95
N THR A 7 -4.35 -10.61 3.47
CA THR A 7 -5.82 -10.42 3.46
C THR A 7 -6.26 -9.07 4.04
N PRO A 8 -5.85 -8.65 5.25
CA PRO A 8 -6.24 -7.35 5.79
C PRO A 8 -5.69 -6.19 4.96
N VAL A 9 -4.49 -6.32 4.39
CA VAL A 9 -3.90 -5.29 3.49
C VAL A 9 -4.72 -5.16 2.22
N VAL A 10 -5.06 -6.27 1.56
CA VAL A 10 -5.88 -6.31 0.35
C VAL A 10 -7.25 -5.71 0.63
N LYS A 11 -7.91 -6.13 1.72
CA LYS A 11 -9.22 -5.61 2.11
C LYS A 11 -9.14 -4.11 2.40
N GLY A 12 -8.32 -3.71 3.37
CA GLY A 12 -8.28 -2.33 3.85
C GLY A 12 -7.80 -1.36 2.79
N VAL A 13 -6.62 -1.63 2.21
CA VAL A 13 -5.97 -0.69 1.28
C VAL A 13 -6.73 -0.57 -0.04
N LEU A 14 -7.15 -1.70 -0.64
CA LEU A 14 -7.81 -1.63 -1.95
C LEU A 14 -9.23 -1.05 -1.85
N THR A 15 -9.91 -1.20 -0.72
CA THR A 15 -11.24 -0.58 -0.55
C THR A 15 -11.14 0.91 -0.24
N ASP A 16 -10.16 1.35 0.57
CA ASP A 16 -9.87 2.78 0.76
C ASP A 16 -9.50 3.44 -0.57
N LYS A 17 -8.47 2.92 -1.26
CA LYS A 17 -8.01 3.50 -2.53
C LYS A 17 -9.04 3.32 -3.65
N GLY A 18 -9.80 2.23 -3.65
CA GLY A 18 -10.88 2.01 -4.61
C GLY A 18 -12.00 3.06 -4.49
N PHE A 19 -12.40 3.39 -3.27
CA PHE A 19 -13.34 4.48 -3.01
C PHE A 19 -12.75 5.83 -3.43
N ASP A 20 -11.51 6.14 -3.03
CA ASP A 20 -10.84 7.39 -3.43
C ASP A 20 -10.76 7.54 -4.95
N HIS A 21 -10.46 6.45 -5.68
CA HIS A 21 -10.41 6.44 -7.13
C HIS A 21 -11.79 6.61 -7.77
N ALA A 22 -12.86 6.07 -7.18
CA ALA A 22 -14.22 6.33 -7.65
C ALA A 22 -14.57 7.81 -7.52
N VAL A 23 -14.19 8.46 -6.42
CA VAL A 23 -14.36 9.91 -6.21
C VAL A 23 -13.54 10.72 -7.21
N MET A 24 -12.27 10.36 -7.44
CA MET A 24 -11.43 11.01 -8.46
C MET A 24 -12.00 10.85 -9.86
N ALA A 25 -12.54 9.67 -10.19
CA ALA A 25 -13.15 9.43 -11.49
C ALA A 25 -14.41 10.30 -11.67
N GLN A 26 -15.23 10.46 -10.62
CA GLN A 26 -16.37 11.38 -10.64
C GLN A 26 -15.93 12.82 -10.93
N GLN A 27 -14.81 13.26 -10.33
CA GLN A 27 -14.28 14.60 -10.53
C GLN A 27 -13.90 14.90 -11.98
N VAL A 28 -13.49 13.89 -12.76
CA VAL A 28 -13.16 14.05 -14.19
C VAL A 28 -14.36 14.56 -15.00
N PHE A 29 -15.59 14.26 -14.58
CA PHE A 29 -16.83 14.69 -15.24
C PHE A 29 -17.30 16.09 -14.79
N GLY A 30 -16.64 16.72 -13.81
CA GLY A 30 -17.09 17.98 -13.22
C GLY A 30 -18.51 17.90 -12.68
N GLY A 31 -19.34 18.92 -12.95
CA GLY A 31 -20.73 18.95 -12.49
C GLY A 31 -21.59 17.79 -13.02
N HIS A 32 -21.29 17.28 -14.22
CA HIS A 32 -21.98 16.11 -14.78
C HIS A 32 -21.74 14.84 -13.98
N GLY A 33 -20.58 14.72 -13.31
CA GLY A 33 -20.28 13.58 -12.45
C GLY A 33 -21.22 13.49 -11.25
N TYR A 34 -21.86 14.60 -10.86
CA TYR A 34 -22.85 14.63 -9.79
C TYR A 34 -24.28 14.29 -10.25
N ILE A 35 -24.54 14.30 -11.56
CA ILE A 35 -25.84 13.96 -12.12
C ILE A 35 -25.91 12.44 -12.32
N GLU A 36 -26.88 11.79 -11.68
CA GLU A 36 -27.02 10.33 -11.62
C GLU A 36 -27.05 9.64 -13.00
N GLU A 37 -27.48 10.33 -14.06
CA GLU A 37 -27.54 9.77 -15.42
C GLU A 37 -26.16 9.33 -15.97
N HIS A 38 -25.07 9.94 -15.48
CA HIS A 38 -23.69 9.57 -15.87
C HIS A 38 -23.16 8.38 -15.07
N GLY A 39 -23.87 7.94 -14.02
CA GLY A 39 -23.51 6.77 -13.21
C GLY A 39 -22.32 6.94 -12.27
N MET A 40 -21.59 8.07 -12.32
CA MET A 40 -20.37 8.25 -11.53
C MET A 40 -20.63 8.27 -10.01
N SER A 41 -21.72 8.90 -9.58
CA SER A 41 -22.15 8.87 -8.17
C SER A 41 -22.51 7.47 -7.69
N GLN A 42 -22.99 6.58 -8.57
CA GLN A 42 -23.23 5.19 -8.23
C GLN A 42 -21.93 4.47 -7.86
N PHE A 43 -20.85 4.62 -8.63
CA PHE A 43 -19.57 4.00 -8.28
C PHE A 43 -19.04 4.45 -6.92
N VAL A 44 -19.18 5.74 -6.59
CA VAL A 44 -18.79 6.26 -5.27
C VAL A 44 -19.62 5.61 -4.15
N ARG A 45 -20.95 5.55 -4.32
CA ARG A 45 -21.86 4.94 -3.34
C ARG A 45 -21.59 3.44 -3.18
N ASP A 46 -21.44 2.71 -4.28
CA ASP A 46 -21.27 1.26 -4.28
C ASP A 46 -19.87 0.87 -3.75
N ALA A 47 -18.83 1.65 -4.00
CA ALA A 47 -17.50 1.42 -3.44
C ALA A 47 -17.46 1.62 -1.91
N ARG A 48 -18.33 2.47 -1.36
CA ARG A 48 -18.29 2.85 0.07
C ARG A 48 -18.52 1.67 1.01
N ILE A 49 -19.42 0.74 0.67
CA ILE A 49 -19.77 -0.39 1.55
C ILE A 49 -18.58 -1.33 1.74
N ALA A 50 -17.69 -1.44 0.76
CA ALA A 50 -16.55 -2.36 0.80
C ALA A 50 -15.57 -2.03 1.93
N MET A 51 -15.50 -0.75 2.33
CA MET A 51 -14.69 -0.29 3.46
C MET A 51 -15.26 -0.68 4.83
N ILE A 52 -16.55 -1.05 4.89
CA ILE A 52 -17.31 -1.19 6.13
C ILE A 52 -17.61 -2.66 6.44
N TYR A 53 -18.17 -3.39 5.47
CA TYR A 53 -18.56 -4.79 5.67
C TYR A 53 -17.33 -5.72 5.85
N GLU A 54 -17.56 -6.96 6.27
CA GLU A 54 -16.51 -7.99 6.44
C GLU A 54 -15.33 -7.51 7.30
N GLY A 55 -15.64 -6.68 8.30
CA GLY A 55 -14.70 -5.98 9.16
C GLY A 55 -14.28 -4.63 8.58
N ALA A 56 -14.64 -3.54 9.28
CA ALA A 56 -14.27 -2.18 8.88
C ALA A 56 -12.76 -2.01 8.73
N ASN A 57 -12.30 -1.09 7.88
CA ASN A 57 -10.87 -0.95 7.56
C ASN A 57 -9.97 -0.71 8.78
N GLY A 58 -10.46 0.02 9.79
CA GLY A 58 -9.75 0.15 11.08
C GLY A 58 -9.59 -1.18 11.83
N ILE A 59 -10.58 -2.07 11.76
CA ILE A 59 -10.48 -3.43 12.33
C ILE A 59 -9.49 -4.29 11.54
N GLN A 60 -9.43 -4.16 10.22
CA GLN A 60 -8.42 -4.84 9.40
C GLN A 60 -7.01 -4.38 9.74
N ALA A 61 -6.83 -3.07 9.96
CA ALA A 61 -5.56 -2.49 10.37
C ALA A 61 -5.12 -2.99 11.76
N LEU A 62 -6.04 -3.00 12.73
CA LEU A 62 -5.79 -3.54 14.07
C LEU A 62 -5.52 -5.05 14.04
N ASP A 63 -6.21 -5.81 13.18
CA ASP A 63 -5.93 -7.23 12.98
C ASP A 63 -4.51 -7.45 12.45
N LEU A 64 -4.12 -6.69 11.42
CA LEU A 64 -2.79 -6.75 10.83
C LEU A 64 -1.72 -6.54 11.90
N VAL A 65 -1.77 -5.41 12.61
CA VAL A 65 -0.76 -5.03 13.61
C VAL A 65 -0.83 -5.90 14.87
N GLY A 66 -2.02 -6.07 15.43
CA GLY A 66 -2.21 -6.72 16.72
C GLY A 66 -2.20 -8.24 16.69
N ARG A 67 -2.46 -8.87 15.53
CA ARG A 67 -2.47 -10.34 15.40
C ARG A 67 -1.53 -10.87 14.32
N LYS A 68 -1.59 -10.34 13.10
CA LYS A 68 -0.89 -10.97 11.95
C LYS A 68 0.62 -10.77 11.98
N LEU A 69 1.11 -9.61 12.44
CA LEU A 69 2.55 -9.30 12.42
C LEU A 69 3.39 -10.21 13.32
N ALA A 70 2.93 -10.50 14.54
CA ALA A 70 3.68 -11.32 15.49
C ALA A 70 3.42 -12.83 15.31
N LEU A 71 2.42 -13.21 14.51
CA LEU A 71 2.01 -14.60 14.35
C LEU A 71 3.17 -15.47 13.87
N ASN A 72 3.33 -16.65 14.52
CA ASN A 72 4.42 -17.59 14.24
C ASN A 72 5.83 -16.95 14.31
N GLY A 73 6.02 -15.99 15.22
CA GLY A 73 7.28 -15.26 15.38
C GLY A 73 7.57 -14.30 14.23
N GLY A 74 6.54 -13.78 13.56
CA GLY A 74 6.68 -12.87 12.42
C GLY A 74 7.15 -13.53 11.12
N ARG A 75 7.07 -14.86 11.03
CA ARG A 75 7.53 -15.62 9.86
C ARG A 75 6.99 -15.07 8.53
N ALA A 76 5.69 -14.73 8.48
CA ALA A 76 5.06 -14.26 7.25
C ALA A 76 5.61 -12.89 6.79
N VAL A 77 5.78 -11.94 7.71
CA VAL A 77 6.29 -10.61 7.36
C VAL A 77 7.77 -10.66 6.99
N GLN A 78 8.56 -11.49 7.68
CA GLN A 78 9.96 -11.72 7.32
C GLN A 78 10.11 -12.37 5.95
N ALA A 79 9.23 -13.32 5.61
CA ALA A 79 9.21 -13.92 4.27
C ALA A 79 8.89 -12.88 3.18
N PHE A 80 7.92 -11.99 3.41
CA PHE A 80 7.62 -10.88 2.49
C PHE A 80 8.82 -9.93 2.33
N PHE A 81 9.46 -9.53 3.43
CA PHE A 81 10.65 -8.66 3.37
C PHE A 81 11.79 -9.29 2.59
N LYS A 82 12.01 -10.58 2.81
CA LYS A 82 13.02 -11.34 2.10
C LYS A 82 12.72 -11.38 0.60
N GLU A 83 11.50 -11.73 0.21
CA GLU A 83 11.07 -11.80 -1.19
C GLU A 83 11.27 -10.48 -1.95
N VAL A 84 10.79 -9.36 -1.38
CA VAL A 84 10.93 -8.03 -2.00
C VAL A 84 12.40 -7.60 -2.03
N GLY A 85 13.14 -7.89 -0.94
CA GLY A 85 14.56 -7.59 -0.84
C GLY A 85 15.40 -8.34 -1.87
N GLU A 86 15.21 -9.65 -2.00
CA GLU A 86 15.87 -10.50 -3.00
C GLU A 86 15.57 -10.02 -4.41
N PHE A 87 14.31 -9.70 -4.72
CA PHE A 87 13.96 -9.12 -6.02
C PHE A 87 14.73 -7.82 -6.31
N CYS A 88 14.88 -6.94 -5.32
CA CYS A 88 15.65 -5.70 -5.51
C CYS A 88 17.13 -5.99 -5.79
N GLU A 89 17.73 -6.95 -5.08
CA GLU A 89 19.14 -7.32 -5.24
C GLU A 89 19.41 -8.03 -6.57
N GLU A 90 18.56 -8.99 -6.96
CA GLU A 90 18.67 -9.72 -8.24
C GLU A 90 18.63 -8.80 -9.46
N ASN A 91 17.95 -7.66 -9.36
CA ASN A 91 17.77 -6.71 -10.45
C ASN A 91 18.56 -5.41 -10.23
N ARG A 92 19.49 -5.38 -9.26
CA ARG A 92 20.27 -4.19 -8.88
C ARG A 92 21.20 -3.70 -10.00
N THR A 93 21.72 -4.61 -10.82
CA THR A 93 22.67 -4.32 -11.89
C THR A 93 22.01 -4.04 -13.24
N ASP A 94 20.69 -4.25 -13.37
CA ASP A 94 19.95 -3.91 -14.58
C ASP A 94 19.58 -2.42 -14.54
N GLU A 95 20.25 -1.61 -15.36
CA GLU A 95 20.02 -0.17 -15.47
C GLU A 95 18.57 0.19 -15.83
N LYS A 96 17.89 -0.67 -16.60
CA LYS A 96 16.47 -0.47 -16.96
C LYS A 96 15.56 -0.69 -15.76
N MET A 97 15.97 -1.54 -14.82
CA MET A 97 15.23 -1.82 -13.59
C MET A 97 15.57 -0.85 -12.45
N ALA A 98 16.73 -0.20 -12.50
CA ALA A 98 17.20 0.72 -11.46
C ALA A 98 16.21 1.82 -11.03
N PRO A 99 15.36 2.42 -11.91
CA PRO A 99 14.34 3.38 -11.49
C PRO A 99 13.26 2.78 -10.59
N PHE A 100 12.96 1.49 -10.73
CA PHE A 100 11.93 0.79 -9.96
C PHE A 100 12.51 0.20 -8.68
N THR A 101 13.65 -0.49 -8.76
CA THR A 101 14.24 -1.20 -7.62
C THR A 101 14.80 -0.27 -6.56
N ARG A 102 15.35 0.90 -6.93
CA ARG A 102 15.84 1.88 -5.95
C ARG A 102 14.71 2.43 -5.06
N VAL A 103 13.60 2.82 -5.67
CA VAL A 103 12.44 3.34 -4.94
C VAL A 103 11.79 2.23 -4.10
N LEU A 104 11.61 1.04 -4.68
CA LEU A 104 11.06 -0.11 -3.96
C LEU A 104 11.92 -0.49 -2.76
N LYS A 105 13.24 -0.53 -2.91
CA LYS A 105 14.16 -0.84 -1.81
C LYS A 105 14.08 0.19 -0.69
N LYS A 106 14.06 1.49 -1.02
CA LYS A 106 13.86 2.54 -0.01
C LYS A 106 12.53 2.35 0.73
N SER A 107 11.46 2.08 0.00
CA SER A 107 10.11 1.92 0.57
C SER A 107 9.99 0.65 1.43
N LEU A 108 10.69 -0.43 1.05
CA LEU A 108 10.85 -1.61 1.88
C LEU A 108 11.58 -1.28 3.19
N ASN A 109 12.63 -0.47 3.15
CA ASN A 109 13.32 -0.02 4.35
C ASN A 109 12.39 0.81 5.25
N ASP A 110 11.55 1.68 4.67
CA ASP A 110 10.53 2.43 5.41
C ASP A 110 9.56 1.47 6.13
N LEU A 111 9.08 0.41 5.45
CA LEU A 111 8.21 -0.60 6.03
C LEU A 111 8.88 -1.39 7.15
N GLN A 112 10.14 -1.81 6.95
CA GLN A 112 10.92 -2.51 7.97
C GLN A 112 11.14 -1.64 9.21
N ALA A 113 11.42 -0.35 9.03
CA ALA A 113 11.54 0.61 10.12
C ALA A 113 10.22 0.77 10.89
N ALA A 114 9.09 0.86 10.18
CA ALA A 114 7.76 0.93 10.80
C ALA A 114 7.44 -0.34 11.61
N THR A 115 7.75 -1.52 11.07
CA THR A 115 7.57 -2.80 11.79
C THR A 115 8.44 -2.85 13.05
N MET A 116 9.70 -2.42 12.95
CA MET A 116 10.60 -2.38 14.10
C MET A 116 10.12 -1.41 15.18
N TRP A 117 9.65 -0.22 14.77
CA TRP A 117 9.08 0.75 15.68
C TRP A 117 7.86 0.17 16.42
N LEU A 118 6.95 -0.50 15.70
CA LEU A 118 5.80 -1.18 16.30
C LEU A 118 6.20 -2.27 17.30
N MET A 119 7.21 -3.09 16.98
CA MET A 119 7.71 -4.12 17.89
C MET A 119 8.27 -3.51 19.18
N GLN A 120 8.98 -2.39 19.09
CA GLN A 120 9.60 -1.72 20.23
C GLN A 120 8.59 -0.95 21.09
N ASN A 121 7.63 -0.27 20.46
CA ASN A 121 6.78 0.72 21.12
C ASN A 121 5.34 0.25 21.33
N GLY A 122 4.84 -0.64 20.47
CA GLY A 122 3.46 -1.14 20.51
C GLY A 122 3.20 -2.16 21.61
N MET A 123 4.20 -3.00 21.95
CA MET A 123 4.09 -3.94 23.06
C MET A 123 4.10 -3.25 24.42
N ALA A 124 4.93 -2.22 24.58
CA ALA A 124 5.05 -1.46 25.82
C ALA A 124 3.88 -0.50 26.05
N LYS A 125 3.31 0.05 24.96
CA LYS A 125 2.17 0.96 25.00
C LYS A 125 1.16 0.59 23.90
N PRO A 126 0.10 -0.17 24.22
CA PRO A 126 -0.89 -0.62 23.24
C PRO A 126 -1.53 0.49 22.40
N ASP A 127 -1.69 1.70 22.96
CA ASP A 127 -2.19 2.87 22.22
C ASP A 127 -1.31 3.19 21.01
N ASN A 128 0.00 2.98 21.09
CA ASN A 128 0.90 3.17 19.93
C ASN A 128 0.58 2.19 18.80
N ALA A 129 0.24 0.95 19.13
CA ALA A 129 -0.15 -0.04 18.13
C ALA A 129 -1.49 0.34 17.48
N GLY A 130 -2.45 0.83 18.27
CA GLY A 130 -3.74 1.33 17.78
C GLY A 130 -3.57 2.53 16.85
N ALA A 131 -2.87 3.56 17.30
CA ALA A 131 -2.60 4.80 16.57
C ALA A 131 -1.89 4.57 15.23
N ALA A 132 -0.91 3.67 15.21
CA ALA A 132 -0.11 3.40 14.00
C ALA A 132 -0.78 2.43 13.02
N SER A 133 -1.83 1.70 13.43
CA SER A 133 -2.34 0.55 12.69
C SER A 133 -2.74 0.86 11.24
N THR A 134 -3.48 1.95 11.03
CA THR A 134 -4.00 2.33 9.71
C THR A 134 -2.87 2.79 8.78
N ASP A 135 -1.99 3.67 9.26
CA ASP A 135 -0.83 4.10 8.48
C ASP A 135 0.10 2.92 8.15
N TYR A 136 0.29 1.98 9.07
CA TYR A 136 1.08 0.77 8.81
C TYR A 136 0.46 -0.10 7.72
N MET A 137 -0.86 -0.31 7.75
CA MET A 137 -1.57 -1.07 6.73
C MET A 137 -1.41 -0.44 5.33
N HIS A 138 -1.52 0.89 5.22
CA HIS A 138 -1.33 1.62 3.97
C HIS A 138 0.13 1.60 3.50
N LEU A 139 1.09 1.78 4.41
CA LEU A 139 2.53 1.64 4.10
C LEU A 139 2.82 0.24 3.53
N PHE A 140 2.30 -0.80 4.16
CA PHE A 140 2.44 -2.18 3.66
C PHE A 140 1.85 -2.32 2.26
N GLY A 141 0.62 -1.82 2.05
CA GLY A 141 -0.05 -1.85 0.75
C GLY A 141 0.74 -1.17 -0.36
N LEU A 142 1.34 -0.01 -0.08
CA LEU A 142 2.20 0.71 -1.02
C LEU A 142 3.41 -0.14 -1.44
N VAL A 143 4.11 -0.76 -0.49
CA VAL A 143 5.26 -1.63 -0.79
C VAL A 143 4.82 -2.87 -1.58
N ALA A 144 3.70 -3.49 -1.22
CA ALA A 144 3.17 -4.65 -1.94
C ALA A 144 2.78 -4.32 -3.38
N LEU A 145 2.06 -3.21 -3.61
CA LEU A 145 1.71 -2.74 -4.95
C LEU A 145 2.93 -2.28 -5.75
N GLY A 146 3.89 -1.59 -5.10
CA GLY A 146 5.16 -1.21 -5.69
C GLY A 146 5.96 -2.42 -6.17
N TYR A 147 5.98 -3.49 -5.36
CA TYR A 147 6.59 -4.74 -5.74
C TYR A 147 5.92 -5.36 -6.98
N MET A 148 4.58 -5.41 -7.03
CA MET A 148 3.85 -5.87 -8.22
C MET A 148 4.14 -5.02 -9.46
N TRP A 149 4.23 -3.70 -9.31
CA TRP A 149 4.60 -2.80 -10.41
C TRP A 149 6.02 -3.04 -10.92
N ALA A 150 6.98 -3.29 -10.03
CA ALA A 150 8.34 -3.61 -10.42
C ALA A 150 8.42 -4.97 -11.14
N GLN A 151 7.67 -5.98 -10.68
CA GLN A 151 7.57 -7.27 -11.39
C GLN A 151 6.96 -7.11 -12.80
N MET A 152 5.87 -6.34 -12.91
CA MET A 152 5.26 -6.04 -14.21
C MET A 152 6.23 -5.25 -15.12
N ALA A 153 7.02 -4.33 -14.58
CA ALA A 153 8.01 -3.58 -15.35
C ALA A 153 9.10 -4.50 -15.90
N LYS A 154 9.63 -5.42 -15.09
CA LYS A 154 10.59 -6.43 -15.53
C LYS A 154 10.01 -7.30 -16.65
N ALA A 155 8.78 -7.78 -16.48
CA ALA A 155 8.10 -8.61 -17.47
C ALA A 155 7.86 -7.83 -18.79
N ALA A 156 7.43 -6.57 -18.71
CA ALA A 156 7.22 -5.70 -19.87
C ALA A 156 8.52 -5.45 -20.63
N GLY A 157 9.61 -5.15 -19.91
CA GLY A 157 10.94 -4.97 -20.51
C GLY A 157 11.43 -6.22 -21.25
N ALA A 158 11.24 -7.40 -20.66
CA ALA A 158 11.59 -8.67 -21.29
C ALA A 158 10.74 -8.96 -22.54
N LYS A 159 9.44 -8.63 -22.52
CA LYS A 159 8.57 -8.79 -23.69
C LYS A 159 8.94 -7.83 -24.82
N LEU A 160 9.28 -6.58 -24.51
CA LEU A 160 9.77 -5.62 -25.50
C LEU A 160 11.09 -6.08 -26.13
N ALA A 161 12.04 -6.57 -25.32
CA ALA A 161 13.30 -7.11 -25.83
C ALA A 161 13.11 -8.32 -26.78
N ASN A 162 12.02 -9.07 -26.60
CA ASN A 162 11.65 -10.21 -27.44
C ASN A 162 10.62 -9.86 -28.53
N GLY A 163 10.59 -8.61 -28.99
CA GLY A 163 9.77 -8.18 -30.14
C GLY A 163 8.30 -7.90 -29.85
N ALA A 164 7.86 -8.01 -28.59
CA ALA A 164 6.53 -7.64 -28.07
C ALA A 164 5.29 -8.29 -28.72
N ASN A 165 5.46 -9.12 -29.76
CA ASN A 165 4.38 -9.74 -30.54
C ASN A 165 3.29 -8.74 -30.96
N GLY A 166 3.68 -7.58 -31.48
CA GLY A 166 2.75 -6.53 -31.91
C GLY A 166 2.10 -5.73 -30.77
N SER A 167 2.49 -5.96 -29.51
CA SER A 167 1.92 -5.29 -28.33
C SER A 167 2.87 -4.27 -27.68
N SER A 168 3.79 -3.67 -28.44
CA SER A 168 4.80 -2.74 -27.88
C SER A 168 4.17 -1.59 -27.10
N ALA A 169 3.15 -0.95 -27.66
CA ALA A 169 2.46 0.18 -27.02
C ALA A 169 1.87 -0.17 -25.63
N PHE A 170 1.39 -1.40 -25.45
CA PHE A 170 0.89 -1.87 -24.15
C PHE A 170 2.02 -1.98 -23.12
N TYR A 171 3.15 -2.58 -23.50
CA TYR A 171 4.29 -2.76 -22.60
C TYR A 171 5.00 -1.43 -22.30
N ASP A 172 5.11 -0.54 -23.28
CA ASP A 172 5.61 0.81 -23.07
C ASP A 172 4.73 1.59 -22.09
N SER A 173 3.40 1.49 -22.24
CA SER A 173 2.44 2.08 -21.29
C SER A 173 2.61 1.49 -19.89
N LYS A 174 2.82 0.18 -19.77
CA LYS A 174 3.10 -0.47 -18.47
C LYS A 174 4.35 0.08 -17.79
N LEU A 175 5.43 0.32 -18.53
CA LEU A 175 6.66 0.89 -18.00
C LEU A 175 6.46 2.34 -17.53
N VAL A 176 5.71 3.14 -18.29
CA VAL A 176 5.39 4.52 -17.92
C VAL A 176 4.52 4.55 -16.65
N THR A 177 3.46 3.74 -16.59
CA THR A 177 2.59 3.69 -15.40
C THR A 177 3.32 3.17 -14.16
N ALA A 178 4.19 2.16 -14.32
CA ALA A 178 5.03 1.70 -13.22
C ALA A 178 5.94 2.82 -12.70
N ARG A 179 6.51 3.63 -13.60
CA ARG A 179 7.38 4.76 -13.23
C ARG A 179 6.59 5.83 -12.50
N PHE A 180 5.40 6.16 -12.98
CA PHE A 180 4.48 7.06 -12.28
C PHE A 180 4.21 6.56 -10.85
N PHE A 181 3.92 5.26 -10.66
CA PHE A 181 3.68 4.71 -9.33
C PHE A 181 4.90 4.89 -8.41
N MET A 182 6.11 4.61 -8.91
CA MET A 182 7.36 4.80 -8.17
C MET A 182 7.61 6.27 -7.81
N GLU A 183 7.41 7.19 -8.75
CA GLU A 183 7.79 8.60 -8.57
C GLU A 183 6.73 9.42 -7.85
N ARG A 184 5.45 9.02 -7.94
CA ARG A 184 4.31 9.84 -7.49
C ARG A 184 3.55 9.23 -6.32
N ILE A 185 3.53 7.91 -6.18
CA ILE A 185 2.72 7.21 -5.17
C ILE A 185 3.61 6.65 -4.05
N MET A 186 4.69 5.95 -4.40
CA MET A 186 5.60 5.36 -3.40
C MET A 186 6.20 6.34 -2.37
N PRO A 187 6.42 7.64 -2.65
CA PRO A 187 6.86 8.58 -1.63
C PRO A 187 5.95 8.67 -0.39
N GLU A 188 4.67 8.28 -0.50
CA GLU A 188 3.74 8.17 0.64
C GLU A 188 4.26 7.24 1.74
N THR A 189 5.14 6.27 1.47
CA THR A 189 5.68 5.37 2.51
C THR A 189 6.44 6.12 3.60
N SER A 190 7.15 7.18 3.23
CA SER A 190 7.88 8.00 4.20
C SER A 190 6.94 8.85 5.05
N ALA A 191 5.83 9.31 4.49
CA ALA A 191 4.80 10.02 5.24
C ALA A 191 4.10 9.10 6.25
N HIS A 192 3.74 7.88 5.82
CA HIS A 192 3.16 6.88 6.73
C HIS A 192 4.15 6.49 7.84
N LEU A 193 5.43 6.27 7.51
CA LEU A 193 6.46 6.00 8.52
C LEU A 193 6.56 7.12 9.56
N ALA A 194 6.53 8.38 9.12
CA ALA A 194 6.57 9.53 10.03
C ALA A 194 5.35 9.56 10.97
N ARG A 195 4.14 9.29 10.46
CA ARG A 195 2.92 9.21 11.28
C ARG A 195 2.98 8.07 12.30
N ILE A 196 3.38 6.88 11.86
CA ILE A 196 3.58 5.71 12.74
C ILE A 196 4.55 6.05 13.86
N SER A 197 5.69 6.66 13.51
CA SER A 197 6.78 6.92 14.46
C SER A 197 6.48 8.05 15.44
N SER A 198 5.42 8.84 15.21
CA SER A 198 5.00 9.92 16.11
C SER A 198 4.32 9.43 17.39
N GLY A 199 3.88 8.17 17.42
CA GLY A 199 3.24 7.56 18.58
C GLY A 199 1.82 8.09 18.84
N ALA A 200 1.23 7.61 19.94
CA ALA A 200 -0.15 7.89 20.29
C ALA A 200 -0.36 9.14 21.14
N ASP A 201 0.72 9.75 21.67
CA ASP A 201 0.63 10.78 22.70
C ASP A 201 -0.29 11.94 22.31
N THR A 202 -0.13 12.48 21.10
CA THR A 202 -0.97 13.57 20.59
C THR A 202 -2.41 13.14 20.36
N LEU A 203 -2.64 11.91 19.88
CA LEU A 203 -3.99 11.39 19.62
C LEU A 203 -4.77 11.13 20.92
N MET A 204 -4.06 10.77 21.99
CA MET A 204 -4.63 10.43 23.29
C MET A 204 -4.58 11.59 24.29
N ALA A 205 -4.10 12.78 23.87
CA ALA A 205 -3.95 13.93 24.75
C ALA A 205 -5.28 14.60 25.11
N LEU A 206 -6.28 14.52 24.22
CA LEU A 206 -7.59 15.12 24.45
C LEU A 206 -8.49 14.19 25.27
N PRO A 207 -9.13 14.70 26.33
CA PRO A 207 -10.17 13.96 27.03
C PRO A 207 -11.40 13.79 26.13
N ALA A 208 -12.21 12.77 26.41
CA ALA A 208 -13.35 12.41 25.57
C ALA A 208 -14.38 13.55 25.46
N GLU A 209 -14.53 14.36 26.51
CA GLU A 209 -15.47 15.49 26.59
C GLU A 209 -15.09 16.67 25.67
N ALA A 210 -13.90 16.64 25.07
CA ALA A 210 -13.43 17.67 24.15
C ALA A 210 -13.78 17.41 22.66
N PHE A 211 -14.48 16.32 22.34
CA PHE A 211 -14.88 15.91 20.98
C PHE A 211 -16.36 16.15 20.67
#